data_AF-A0A7D5LC44-F1
#
_entry.id   AF-A0A7D5LC44-F1
#
_cell.length_a   1.000
_cell.length_b   1.000
_cell.length_c   1.000
_cell.angle_alpha   90.00
_cell.angle_beta   90.00
_cell.angle_gamma   90.00
#
_symmetry.space_group_name_H-M   'P 1'
#
loop_
_entity.id
_entity.type
_entity.pdbx_description
1 polymer ?
#
loop_
_entity_poly.entity_id
_entity_poly.type
_entity_poly.pdbx_seq_one_letter_code
_entity_poly.pdbx_strand_id
1 'polypeptide(L)' 'MEDDPDGEWRFELDEVDENGIVQPEAEPVEPESVELENALFVAVGAFGTLLVVLSATL' A
#
# COMPACT_ATOMS: atom_id res chain seq x y z
N MET A 1 6.39 15.48 -31.15
CA MET A 1 7.29 14.77 -30.22
C MET A 1 6.37 13.94 -29.37
N GLU A 2 6.42 12.62 -29.57
CA GLU A 2 5.83 11.65 -28.63
C GLU A 2 6.41 11.95 -27.24
N ASP A 3 5.56 12.19 -26.25
CA ASP A 3 5.95 12.04 -24.85
C ASP A 3 6.14 10.54 -24.62
N ASP A 4 7.37 10.16 -24.33
CA ASP A 4 7.82 8.79 -24.06
C ASP A 4 7.03 8.18 -22.89
N PRO A 5 6.18 7.17 -23.10
CA PRO A 5 5.36 6.58 -22.06
C PRO A 5 6.04 5.49 -21.23
N ASP A 6 7.37 5.29 -21.33
CA ASP A 6 8.00 4.06 -20.82
C ASP A 6 9.28 4.35 -19.99
N GLY A 7 9.16 5.18 -18.96
CA GLY A 7 10.20 5.35 -17.93
C GLY A 7 10.12 4.32 -16.82
N GLU A 8 9.70 3.08 -17.11
CA GLU A 8 9.67 2.00 -16.13
C GLU A 8 11.09 1.53 -15.83
N TRP A 9 11.43 1.46 -14.53
CA TRP A 9 12.75 1.14 -14.04
C TRP A 9 13.26 -0.17 -14.67
N ARG A 10 14.22 -0.05 -15.58
CA ARG A 10 14.64 -1.17 -16.43
C ARG A 10 15.71 -2.08 -15.83
N PHE A 11 16.17 -1.76 -14.62
CA PHE A 11 17.27 -2.44 -13.94
C PHE A 11 17.08 -2.35 -12.43
N GLU A 12 16.09 -3.07 -11.91
CA GLU A 12 16.12 -3.46 -10.51
C GLU A 12 17.22 -4.54 -10.37
N LEU A 13 18.16 -4.34 -9.45
CA LEU A 13 19.15 -5.35 -9.12
C LEU A 13 18.44 -6.39 -8.25
N ASP A 14 18.33 -7.63 -8.71
CA ASP A 14 17.81 -8.73 -7.89
C ASP A 14 18.56 -8.76 -6.55
N GLU A 15 17.83 -8.79 -5.44
CA GLU A 15 18.43 -8.89 -4.11
C GLU A 15 19.16 -10.23 -3.98
N VAL A 16 20.48 -10.17 -3.88
CA VAL A 16 21.36 -11.33 -3.67
C VAL A 16 21.76 -11.45 -2.20
N ASP A 17 21.89 -12.68 -1.71
CA ASP A 17 22.40 -12.95 -0.37
C ASP A 17 23.93 -12.80 -0.26
N GLU A 18 24.50 -13.02 0.94
CA GLU A 18 25.95 -12.93 1.18
C GLU A 18 26.80 -13.91 0.34
N ASN A 19 26.16 -14.90 -0.29
CA ASN A 19 26.78 -15.91 -1.14
C ASN A 19 26.57 -15.63 -2.63
N GLY A 20 25.91 -14.52 -2.99
CA GLY A 20 25.61 -14.14 -4.37
C GLY A 20 24.48 -14.96 -4.99
N ILE A 21 23.63 -15.60 -4.18
CA ILE A 21 22.46 -16.34 -4.65
C ILE A 21 21.28 -15.38 -4.77
N VAL A 22 20.70 -15.32 -5.97
CA VAL A 22 19.42 -14.63 -6.21
C VAL A 22 18.35 -15.39 -5.44
N GLN A 23 17.73 -14.72 -4.47
CA GLN A 23 16.59 -15.30 -3.78
C GLN A 23 15.39 -15.38 -4.75
N PRO A 24 14.57 -16.45 -4.67
CA PRO A 24 13.31 -16.47 -5.40
C PRO A 24 12.50 -15.23 -5.03
N GLU A 25 11.73 -14.69 -5.99
CA GLU A 25 10.80 -13.59 -5.76
C GLU A 25 10.02 -13.84 -4.46
N ALA A 26 9.99 -12.85 -3.57
CA ALA A 26 9.28 -12.96 -2.32
C ALA A 26 7.81 -13.31 -2.60
N GLU A 27 7.28 -14.31 -1.90
CA GLU A 27 5.86 -14.61 -1.99
C GLU A 27 5.05 -13.35 -1.65
N PRO A 28 3.99 -13.02 -2.42
CA PRO A 28 3.12 -11.90 -2.09
C PRO A 28 2.63 -12.04 -0.66
N VAL A 29 2.82 -11.00 0.15
CA VAL A 29 2.34 -10.98 1.53
C VAL A 29 0.82 -10.98 1.49
N GLU A 30 0.22 -12.08 1.93
CA GLU A 30 -1.23 -12.16 2.11
C GLU A 30 -1.65 -11.21 3.25
N PRO A 31 -2.68 -10.39 3.04
CA PRO A 31 -3.19 -9.54 4.10
C PRO A 31 -3.73 -10.38 5.25
N GLU A 32 -3.33 -10.03 6.46
CA GLU A 32 -3.87 -10.65 7.67
C GLU A 32 -5.36 -10.34 7.83
N SER A 33 -6.06 -11.19 8.59
CA SER A 33 -7.44 -10.91 8.96
C SER A 33 -7.53 -9.62 9.78
N VAL A 34 -8.53 -8.80 9.49
CA VAL A 34 -8.75 -7.56 10.23
C VAL A 34 -9.36 -7.87 11.59
N GLU A 35 -8.63 -7.52 12.65
CA GLU A 35 -9.16 -7.54 14.02
C GLU A 35 -10.28 -6.50 14.22
N LEU A 36 -11.24 -6.82 15.10
CA LEU A 36 -12.43 -6.00 15.32
C LEU A 36 -12.07 -4.57 15.79
N GLU A 37 -11.05 -4.46 16.65
CA GLU A 37 -10.56 -3.20 17.19
C GLU A 37 -10.05 -2.28 16.07
N ASN A 38 -9.32 -2.84 15.11
CA ASN A 38 -8.77 -2.10 13.97
C ASN A 38 -9.90 -1.63 13.04
N ALA A 39 -10.88 -2.49 12.77
CA ALA A 39 -12.06 -2.13 11.98
C ALA A 39 -12.87 -1.00 12.63
N LEU A 40 -13.09 -1.08 13.94
CA LEU A 40 -13.81 -0.06 14.71
C LEU A 40 -13.05 1.28 14.71
N PHE A 41 -11.72 1.25 14.88
CA PHE A 41 -10.90 2.46 14.84
C PHE A 41 -11.08 3.22 13.52
N VAL A 42 -11.00 2.50 12.38
CA VAL A 42 -11.19 3.09 11.05
C VAL A 42 -12.63 3.61 10.88
N ALA A 43 -13.63 2.84 11.31
CA ALA A 43 -15.03 3.25 11.21
C ALA A 43 -15.31 4.54 11.99
N VAL A 44 -14.83 4.65 13.23
CA VAL A 44 -14.98 5.86 14.04
C VAL A 44 -14.32 7.06 13.38
N GLY A 45 -13.11 6.89 12.83
CA GLY A 45 -12.42 7.96 12.10
C GLY A 45 -13.20 8.42 10.86
N ALA A 46 -13.70 7.47 10.07
CA ALA A 46 -14.46 7.76 8.85
C ALA A 46 -15.78 8.48 9.16
N PHE A 47 -16.58 7.95 10.09
CA PHE A 47 -17.85 8.56 10.47
C PHE A 47 -17.65 9.89 11.21
N GLY A 48 -16.62 10.00 12.04
CA GLY A 48 -16.26 11.26 12.70
C GLY A 48 -15.90 12.34 11.69
N THR A 49 -15.10 12.00 10.68
CA THR A 49 -14.76 12.93 9.59
C THR A 49 -15.99 13.34 8.81
N LEU A 50 -16.84 12.38 8.43
CA LEU A 50 -18.10 12.67 7.73
C LEU A 50 -18.99 13.61 8.56
N LEU A 51 -19.13 13.36 9.86
CA LEU A 51 -19.91 14.19 10.77
C LEU A 51 -19.38 15.62 10.81
N VAL A 52 -18.06 15.80 10.94
CA VAL A 52 -17.44 17.13 10.95
C VAL A 52 -17.70 17.86 9.64
N VAL A 53 -17.45 17.20 8.50
CA VAL A 53 -17.69 17.79 7.18
C VAL A 53 -19.15 18.20 7.01
N LEU A 54 -20.08 17.29 7.29
CA LEU A 54 -21.51 17.56 7.18
C LEU A 54 -21.94 18.71 8.09
N SER A 55 -21.45 18.74 9.33
CA SER A 55 -21.77 19.82 10.28
C SER A 55 -21.23 21.18 9.87
N ALA A 56 -20.12 21.22 9.13
CA ALA A 56 -19.52 22.47 8.65
C ALA A 56 -20.17 22.99 7.37
N THR A 57 -20.83 22.11 6.60
CA THR A 57 -21.44 22.46 5.31
C THR A 57 -22.96 22.65 5.36
N LEU A 58 -23.62 22.23 6.43
CA LEU A 58 -25.07 22.33 6.62
C LEU A 58 -25.47 23.60 7.39
#